data_AF-A0A9R1RYM8-F1
#
_entry.id   AF-A0A9R1RYM8-F1
#
_cell.length_a   1.000
_cell.length_b   1.000
_cell.length_c   1.000
_cell.angle_alpha   90.00
_cell.angle_beta   90.00
_cell.angle_gamma   90.00
#
_symmetry.space_group_name_H-M   'P 1'
#
loop_
_entity.id
_entity.type
_entity.pdbx_description
1 polymer ?
#
loop_
_entity_poly.entity_id
_entity_poly.type
_entity_poly.pdbx_seq_one_letter_code
_entity_poly.pdbx_strand_id
1 'polypeptide(L)'
;MDSENLHGALSENKVTSALMSIRKALEEQIEESSSRELCILTTLACSEPPLLEETLNRIKVIRELELHGVDDGRRKLYPSAEESLKHLLWLREPETVFNAALGLYDLSLATIVALNSQKDPKEFLPFLKGLECLPPSFMRYTIDLKLSRYESALRNIVSPGLLNFTKEDILQLAQELCDEFQALGKPGDAAKTEHCLDVDRGVGCYIMAREWEEALRVAYMHSRQDLVDTVKDAALEFAALLISEYQEGLLKVGKYLARYVAVRKRRLSLAAKLQSKE
;
A
#
# COMPACT_ATOMS: atom_id res chain seq x y z
N MET A 1 -26.20 7.04 -16.57
CA MET A 1 -26.54 6.25 -15.37
C MET A 1 -26.45 4.81 -15.83
N ASP A 2 -25.23 4.30 -15.97
CA ASP A 2 -24.97 2.94 -16.42
C ASP A 2 -23.77 2.40 -15.64
N SER A 3 -24.14 1.69 -14.59
CA SER A 3 -23.31 0.95 -13.66
C SER A 3 -22.90 -0.39 -14.29
N GLU A 4 -22.05 -0.36 -15.31
CA GLU A 4 -21.57 -1.57 -16.00
C GLU A 4 -20.03 -1.63 -16.19
N ASN A 5 -19.24 -0.79 -15.52
CA ASN A 5 -17.77 -0.80 -15.68
C ASN A 5 -16.96 -1.01 -14.38
N LEU A 6 -17.50 -1.76 -13.43
CA LEU A 6 -16.77 -2.18 -12.22
C LEU A 6 -16.90 -3.69 -11.91
N HIS A 7 -16.95 -4.53 -12.95
CA HIS A 7 -17.02 -6.00 -12.80
C HIS A 7 -15.81 -6.73 -13.39
N GLY A 8 -14.70 -6.02 -13.63
CA GLY A 8 -13.53 -6.57 -14.34
C GLY A 8 -12.26 -6.81 -13.52
N ALA A 9 -12.24 -6.69 -12.18
CA ALA A 9 -10.97 -6.59 -11.43
C ALA A 9 -10.73 -7.53 -10.24
N LEU A 10 -11.61 -8.49 -9.94
CA LEU A 10 -11.31 -9.52 -8.94
C LEU A 10 -11.93 -10.84 -9.40
N SER A 11 -11.16 -11.71 -10.06
CA SER A 11 -11.46 -13.13 -9.94
C SER A 11 -11.28 -13.44 -8.45
N GLU A 12 -12.38 -13.65 -7.72
CA GLU A 12 -12.32 -14.07 -6.32
C GLU A 12 -11.29 -15.20 -6.20
N ASN A 13 -10.24 -14.98 -5.42
CA ASN A 13 -9.23 -15.99 -5.22
C ASN A 13 -9.94 -17.22 -4.61
N LYS A 14 -9.97 -18.32 -5.37
CA LYS A 14 -10.65 -19.56 -4.98
C LYS A 14 -10.21 -20.02 -3.59
N VAL A 15 -8.94 -19.80 -3.26
CA VAL A 15 -8.37 -20.11 -1.94
C VAL A 15 -9.03 -19.25 -0.86
N THR A 16 -9.08 -17.94 -1.05
CA THR A 16 -9.70 -17.00 -0.09
C THR A 16 -11.19 -17.27 0.10
N SER A 17 -11.93 -17.55 -0.97
CA SER A 17 -13.36 -17.89 -0.91
C SER A 17 -13.61 -19.21 -0.18
N ALA A 18 -12.79 -20.24 -0.44
CA ALA A 18 -12.87 -21.52 0.26
C ALA A 18 -12.53 -21.38 1.76
N LEU A 19 -11.45 -20.67 2.10
CA LEU A 19 -11.05 -20.44 3.49
C LEU A 19 -12.07 -19.60 4.25
N MET A 20 -12.69 -18.61 3.61
CA MET A 20 -13.80 -17.85 4.20
C MET A 20 -15.00 -18.76 4.48
N SER A 21 -15.38 -19.63 3.53
CA SER A 21 -16.50 -20.55 3.70
C SER A 21 -16.25 -21.57 4.81
N ILE A 22 -15.04 -22.11 4.89
CA ILE A 22 -14.60 -23.03 5.96
C ILE A 22 -14.64 -22.31 7.31
N ARG A 23 -14.12 -21.08 7.38
CA ARG A 23 -14.14 -20.27 8.62
C ARG A 23 -15.56 -20.04 9.10
N LYS A 24 -16.46 -19.64 8.20
CA LYS A 24 -17.87 -19.41 8.51
C LYS A 24 -18.54 -20.68 9.04
N ALA A 25 -18.31 -21.83 8.39
CA ALA A 25 -18.84 -23.11 8.85
C ALA A 25 -18.27 -23.52 10.22
N LEU A 26 -16.97 -23.32 10.47
CA LEU A 26 -16.35 -23.52 11.77
C LEU A 26 -17.00 -22.63 12.84
N GLU A 27 -17.30 -21.37 12.50
CA GLU A 27 -17.87 -20.42 13.44
C GLU A 27 -19.34 -20.69 13.78
N GLU A 28 -20.13 -21.12 12.81
CA GLU A 28 -21.59 -21.28 12.94
C GLU A 28 -22.02 -22.69 13.34
N GLN A 29 -21.28 -23.73 12.93
CA GLN A 29 -21.78 -25.11 12.96
C GLN A 29 -20.99 -26.02 13.92
N ILE A 30 -19.79 -25.61 14.34
CA ILE A 30 -18.90 -26.43 15.18
C ILE A 30 -18.81 -25.80 16.56
N GLU A 31 -18.96 -26.60 17.62
CA GLU A 31 -18.87 -26.11 19.01
C GLU A 31 -17.48 -25.50 19.32
N GLU A 32 -17.45 -24.52 20.22
CA GLU A 32 -16.22 -23.85 20.64
C GLU A 32 -15.24 -24.88 21.21
N SER A 33 -14.00 -24.89 20.71
CA SER A 33 -12.95 -25.80 21.16
C SER A 33 -11.58 -25.27 20.75
N SER A 34 -10.53 -25.66 21.48
CA SER A 34 -9.18 -25.17 21.21
C SER A 34 -8.74 -25.49 19.77
N SER A 35 -9.04 -26.70 19.29
CA SER A 35 -8.77 -27.12 17.92
C SER A 35 -9.57 -26.33 16.88
N ARG A 36 -10.84 -26.03 17.14
CA ARG A 36 -11.66 -25.17 16.26
C ARG A 36 -11.01 -23.79 16.11
N GLU A 37 -10.57 -23.19 17.22
CA GLU A 37 -9.97 -21.86 17.17
C GLU A 37 -8.64 -21.86 16.40
N LEU A 38 -7.75 -22.84 16.63
CA LEU A 38 -6.51 -22.98 15.85
C LEU A 38 -6.78 -23.17 14.34
N CYS A 39 -7.85 -23.88 13.97
CA CYS A 39 -8.30 -23.98 12.59
C CYS A 39 -8.75 -22.62 12.04
N ILE A 40 -9.51 -21.83 12.80
CA ILE A 40 -9.92 -20.48 12.41
C ILE A 40 -8.69 -19.59 12.20
N LEU A 41 -7.74 -19.57 13.14
CA LEU A 41 -6.47 -18.83 13.00
C LEU A 41 -5.70 -19.27 11.74
N THR A 42 -5.70 -20.57 11.44
CA THR A 42 -5.10 -21.09 10.20
C THR A 42 -5.78 -20.54 8.96
N THR A 43 -7.12 -20.51 8.93
CA THR A 43 -7.84 -19.95 7.77
C THR A 43 -7.55 -18.47 7.56
N LEU A 44 -7.39 -17.69 8.65
CA LEU A 44 -7.08 -16.26 8.59
C LEU A 44 -5.65 -16.04 8.12
N ALA A 45 -4.70 -16.72 8.77
CA ALA A 45 -3.29 -16.65 8.43
C ALA A 45 -3.10 -17.02 6.95
N CYS A 46 -3.61 -18.18 6.51
CA CYS A 46 -3.43 -18.74 5.17
C CYS A 46 -4.25 -18.08 4.05
N SER A 47 -5.08 -17.08 4.35
CA SER A 47 -5.79 -16.31 3.31
C SER A 47 -4.82 -15.57 2.37
N GLU A 48 -5.30 -15.19 1.19
CA GLU A 48 -4.53 -14.43 0.21
C GLU A 48 -5.29 -13.14 -0.18
N PRO A 49 -4.81 -11.94 0.24
CA PRO A 49 -3.67 -11.72 1.13
C PRO A 49 -3.89 -12.23 2.57
N PRO A 50 -2.81 -12.49 3.34
CA PRO A 50 -2.90 -12.97 4.73
C PRO A 50 -3.64 -11.98 5.64
N LEU A 51 -4.63 -12.45 6.40
CA LEU A 51 -5.41 -11.61 7.33
C LEU A 51 -4.77 -11.59 8.73
N LEU A 52 -3.52 -11.14 8.79
CA LEU A 52 -2.70 -11.20 10.02
C LEU A 52 -3.23 -10.32 11.15
N GLU A 53 -3.73 -9.12 10.83
CA GLU A 53 -4.30 -8.21 11.83
C GLU A 53 -5.54 -8.82 12.50
N GLU A 54 -6.42 -9.43 11.72
CA GLU A 54 -7.60 -10.11 12.24
C GLU A 54 -7.20 -11.33 13.08
N THR A 55 -6.20 -12.09 12.62
CA THR A 55 -5.64 -13.22 13.39
C THR A 55 -5.11 -12.75 14.75
N LEU A 56 -4.35 -11.65 14.77
CA LEU A 56 -3.77 -11.07 15.98
C LEU A 56 -4.82 -10.46 16.91
N ASN A 57 -5.89 -9.86 16.38
CA ASN A 57 -7.03 -9.40 17.17
C ASN A 57 -7.72 -10.55 17.90
N ARG A 58 -7.91 -11.70 17.25
CA ARG A 58 -8.43 -12.90 17.93
C ARG A 58 -7.51 -13.38 19.05
N ILE A 59 -6.20 -13.41 18.80
CA ILE A 59 -5.21 -13.79 19.82
C ILE A 59 -5.20 -12.79 20.99
N LYS A 60 -5.39 -11.50 20.72
CA LYS A 60 -5.56 -10.47 21.74
C LYS A 60 -6.78 -10.76 22.63
N VAL A 61 -7.93 -11.10 22.04
CA VAL A 61 -9.14 -11.48 22.80
C VAL A 61 -8.88 -12.71 23.68
N ILE A 62 -8.22 -13.75 23.14
CA ILE A 62 -7.83 -14.94 23.91
C ILE A 62 -7.00 -14.56 25.13
N ARG A 63 -5.99 -13.70 24.94
CA ARG A 63 -5.13 -13.21 26.03
C ARG A 63 -5.90 -12.40 27.07
N GLU A 64 -6.82 -11.55 26.64
CA GLU A 64 -7.67 -10.77 27.56
C GLU A 64 -8.55 -11.72 28.40
N LEU A 65 -9.11 -12.78 27.80
CA LEU A 65 -9.86 -13.81 28.52
C LEU A 65 -8.99 -14.55 29.56
N GLU A 66 -7.73 -14.86 29.24
CA GLU A 66 -6.79 -15.46 30.18
C GLU A 66 -6.56 -14.56 31.41
N LEU A 67 -6.36 -13.26 31.18
CA LEU A 67 -6.05 -12.28 32.24
C LEU A 67 -7.25 -11.98 33.15
N HIS A 68 -8.49 -12.00 32.62
CA HIS A 68 -9.70 -11.69 33.39
C HIS A 68 -10.18 -12.84 34.30
N GLY A 69 -9.48 -13.98 34.33
CA GLY A 69 -9.73 -15.03 35.33
C GLY A 69 -11.12 -15.66 35.28
N VAL A 70 -11.77 -15.67 34.11
CA VAL A 70 -13.10 -16.29 33.96
C VAL A 70 -12.98 -17.80 34.16
N ASP A 71 -13.86 -18.29 35.02
CA ASP A 71 -14.08 -19.66 35.51
C ASP A 71 -13.74 -20.81 34.55
N ASP A 72 -13.23 -21.90 35.13
CA ASP A 72 -12.35 -22.97 34.61
C ASP A 72 -12.90 -23.79 33.41
N GLY A 73 -14.14 -23.51 32.98
CA GLY A 73 -14.81 -24.16 31.85
C GLY A 73 -14.50 -23.53 30.49
N ARG A 74 -14.51 -22.18 30.39
CA ARG A 74 -14.30 -21.47 29.11
C ARG A 74 -12.84 -21.49 28.65
N ARG A 75 -11.88 -21.53 29.59
CA ARG A 75 -10.45 -21.64 29.28
C ARG A 75 -10.09 -22.91 28.50
N LYS A 76 -10.81 -24.02 28.66
CA LYS A 76 -10.59 -25.25 27.88
C LYS A 76 -11.06 -25.15 26.43
N LEU A 77 -11.94 -24.19 26.13
CA LEU A 77 -12.54 -24.03 24.81
C LEU A 77 -11.65 -23.23 23.85
N TYR A 78 -10.58 -22.61 24.34
CA TYR A 78 -9.66 -21.82 23.53
C TYR A 78 -8.22 -22.27 23.77
N PRO A 79 -7.33 -22.20 22.76
CA PRO A 79 -5.89 -22.36 22.97
C PRO A 79 -5.38 -21.23 23.85
N SER A 80 -4.18 -21.40 24.41
CA SER A 80 -3.53 -20.27 25.09
C SER A 80 -3.10 -19.19 24.09
N ALA A 81 -2.93 -17.95 24.54
CA ALA A 81 -2.41 -16.87 23.70
C ALA A 81 -0.99 -17.20 23.19
N GLU A 82 -0.15 -17.81 24.03
CA GLU A 82 1.20 -18.26 23.65
C GLU A 82 1.16 -19.38 22.60
N GLU A 83 0.28 -20.37 22.77
CA GLU A 83 0.07 -21.45 21.79
C GLU A 83 -0.42 -20.89 20.45
N SER A 84 -1.37 -19.96 20.49
CA SER A 84 -1.91 -19.31 19.29
C SER A 84 -0.85 -18.52 18.53
N LEU A 85 0.03 -17.81 19.26
CA LEU A 85 1.16 -17.09 18.65
C LEU A 85 2.19 -18.03 18.04
N LYS A 86 2.55 -19.12 18.74
CA LYS A 86 3.46 -20.14 18.19
C LYS A 86 2.88 -20.77 16.92
N HIS A 87 1.58 -21.05 16.92
CA HIS A 87 0.88 -21.56 15.74
C HIS A 87 0.92 -20.58 14.57
N LEU A 88 0.64 -19.29 14.82
CA LEU A 88 0.73 -18.24 13.80
C LEU A 88 2.15 -18.09 13.23
N LEU A 89 3.16 -18.06 14.11
CA LEU A 89 4.58 -17.94 13.72
C LEU A 89 5.11 -19.18 13.00
N TRP A 90 4.44 -20.33 13.14
CA TRP A 90 4.74 -21.51 12.33
C TRP A 90 4.18 -21.38 10.90
N LEU A 91 3.03 -20.71 10.73
CA LEU A 91 2.37 -20.53 9.43
C LEU A 91 2.91 -19.35 8.60
N ARG A 92 3.55 -18.38 9.25
CA ARG A 92 3.87 -17.07 8.66
C ARG A 92 5.24 -16.57 9.09
N GLU A 93 5.84 -15.74 8.26
CA GLU A 93 7.17 -15.20 8.52
C GLU A 93 7.16 -14.28 9.75
N PRO A 94 8.10 -14.45 10.71
CA PRO A 94 8.25 -13.62 11.90
C PRO A 94 8.11 -12.11 11.68
N GLU A 95 8.77 -11.58 10.65
CA GLU A 95 8.77 -10.14 10.37
C GLU A 95 7.39 -9.64 9.94
N THR A 96 6.67 -10.42 9.11
CA THR A 96 5.33 -10.06 8.65
C THR A 96 4.31 -10.04 9.80
N VAL A 97 4.43 -10.96 10.74
CA VAL A 97 3.57 -11.04 11.93
C VAL A 97 3.87 -9.89 12.89
N PHE A 98 5.16 -9.56 13.09
CA PHE A 98 5.56 -8.41 13.90
C PHE A 98 5.08 -7.08 13.30
N ASN A 99 5.22 -6.91 11.98
CA ASN A 99 4.74 -5.73 11.26
C ASN A 99 3.21 -5.60 11.33
N ALA A 100 2.47 -6.70 11.22
CA ALA A 100 1.03 -6.70 11.44
C ALA A 100 0.65 -6.32 12.87
N ALA A 101 1.41 -6.79 13.88
CA ALA A 101 1.19 -6.43 15.28
C ALA A 101 1.45 -4.95 15.55
N LEU A 102 2.49 -4.36 14.95
CA LEU A 102 2.73 -2.92 14.98
C LEU A 102 1.54 -2.15 14.40
N GLY A 103 0.96 -2.64 13.30
CA GLY A 103 -0.19 -2.04 12.62
C GLY A 103 -1.48 -1.97 13.45
N LEU A 104 -1.57 -2.77 14.52
CA LEU A 104 -2.68 -2.69 15.50
C LEU A 104 -2.49 -1.57 16.53
N TYR A 105 -1.34 -0.90 16.53
CA TYR A 105 -0.95 0.18 17.45
C TYR A 105 -0.97 -0.22 18.94
N ASP A 106 -0.95 -1.52 19.24
CA ASP A 106 -0.84 -2.07 20.60
C ASP A 106 0.60 -2.53 20.83
N LEU A 107 1.41 -1.65 21.44
CA LEU A 107 2.84 -1.91 21.66
C LEU A 107 3.07 -3.10 22.62
N SER A 108 2.11 -3.41 23.49
CA SER A 108 2.21 -4.59 24.37
C SER A 108 2.10 -5.88 23.57
N LEU A 109 1.15 -5.93 22.62
CA LEU A 109 0.97 -7.06 21.72
C LEU A 109 2.17 -7.21 20.79
N ALA A 110 2.65 -6.11 20.21
CA ALA A 110 3.85 -6.10 19.37
C ALA A 110 5.09 -6.60 20.12
N THR A 111 5.25 -6.22 21.39
CA THR A 111 6.34 -6.71 22.26
C THR A 111 6.27 -8.23 22.42
N ILE A 112 5.08 -8.78 22.68
CA ILE A 112 4.93 -10.22 22.90
C ILE A 112 5.13 -11.01 21.62
N VAL A 113 4.65 -10.50 20.48
CA VAL A 113 4.92 -11.08 19.17
C VAL A 113 6.43 -11.11 18.91
N ALA A 114 7.14 -10.01 19.17
CA ALA A 114 8.59 -9.93 18.98
C ALA A 114 9.37 -10.92 19.88
N LEU A 115 8.96 -11.06 21.14
CA LEU A 115 9.56 -12.02 22.07
C LEU A 115 9.36 -13.47 21.60
N ASN A 116 8.19 -13.79 21.05
CA ASN A 116 7.89 -15.13 20.53
C ASN A 116 8.50 -15.39 19.15
N SER A 117 8.86 -14.35 18.40
CA SER A 117 9.38 -14.45 17.03
C SER A 117 10.91 -14.56 16.95
N GLN A 118 11.60 -14.71 18.08
CA GLN A 118 13.06 -14.78 18.21
C GLN A 118 13.80 -13.55 17.66
N LYS A 119 13.13 -12.40 17.57
CA LYS A 119 13.75 -11.14 17.18
C LYS A 119 14.72 -10.67 18.29
N ASP A 120 15.85 -10.06 17.93
CA ASP A 120 16.82 -9.61 18.92
C ASP A 120 16.21 -8.50 19.81
N PRO A 121 16.10 -8.69 21.15
CA PRO A 121 15.62 -7.66 22.07
C PRO A 121 16.35 -6.33 21.96
N LYS A 122 17.64 -6.34 21.55
CA LYS A 122 18.41 -5.11 21.35
C LYS A 122 17.96 -4.30 20.14
N GLU A 123 17.29 -4.93 19.17
CA GLU A 123 16.77 -4.24 17.99
C GLU A 123 15.35 -3.71 18.24
N PHE A 124 14.45 -4.55 18.74
CA PHE A 124 13.04 -4.17 18.84
C PHE A 124 12.71 -3.40 20.13
N LEU A 125 13.37 -3.64 21.26
CA LEU A 125 13.02 -2.94 22.51
C LEU A 125 13.32 -1.45 22.46
N PRO A 126 14.49 -0.97 21.96
CA PRO A 126 14.74 0.46 21.84
C PRO A 126 13.73 1.12 20.90
N PHE A 127 13.36 0.44 19.82
CA PHE A 127 12.37 0.93 18.88
C PHE A 127 10.98 1.07 19.53
N LEU A 128 10.47 0.04 20.22
CA LEU A 128 9.17 0.09 20.88
C LEU A 128 9.14 1.10 22.03
N LYS A 129 10.22 1.20 22.82
CA LYS A 129 10.35 2.24 23.86
C LYS A 129 10.37 3.65 23.27
N GLY A 130 11.03 3.82 22.13
CA GLY A 130 10.99 5.07 21.37
C GLY A 130 9.56 5.45 21.02
N LEU A 131 8.78 4.49 20.53
CA LEU A 131 7.35 4.67 20.19
C LEU A 131 6.48 4.99 21.42
N GLU A 132 6.71 4.36 22.57
CA GLU A 132 5.97 4.62 23.83
C GLU A 132 6.14 6.07 24.34
N CYS A 133 7.28 6.69 24.05
CA CYS A 133 7.56 8.08 24.44
C CYS A 133 6.87 9.11 23.53
N LEU A 134 6.27 8.69 22.40
CA LEU A 134 5.67 9.59 21.43
C LEU A 134 4.19 9.82 21.73
N PRO A 135 3.64 11.01 21.41
CA PRO A 135 2.20 11.23 21.43
C PRO A 135 1.46 10.23 20.52
N PRO A 136 0.21 9.83 20.85
CA PRO A 136 -0.48 8.75 20.13
C PRO A 136 -0.58 8.94 18.60
N SER A 137 -0.87 10.15 18.12
CA SER A 137 -0.92 10.43 16.68
C SER A 137 0.44 10.26 16.01
N PHE A 138 1.51 10.67 16.67
CA PHE A 138 2.87 10.57 16.14
C PHE A 138 3.39 9.13 16.18
N MET A 139 3.10 8.39 17.26
CA MET A 139 3.38 6.96 17.33
C MET A 139 2.74 6.21 16.15
N ARG A 140 1.46 6.46 15.86
CA ARG A 140 0.75 5.85 14.73
C ARG A 140 1.34 6.29 13.39
N TYR A 141 1.68 7.57 13.25
CA TYR A 141 2.39 8.07 12.07
C TYR A 141 3.71 7.33 11.83
N THR A 142 4.58 7.25 12.83
CA THR A 142 5.89 6.59 12.72
C THR A 142 5.74 5.10 12.40
N ILE A 143 4.76 4.43 13.01
CA ILE A 143 4.45 3.04 12.70
C ILE A 143 3.97 2.91 11.25
N ASP A 144 3.00 3.71 10.83
CA ASP A 144 2.42 3.63 9.49
C ASP A 144 3.46 3.94 8.41
N LEU A 145 4.34 4.90 8.64
CA LEU A 145 5.45 5.20 7.74
C LEU A 145 6.36 3.99 7.57
N LYS A 146 6.80 3.39 8.69
CA LYS A 146 7.63 2.17 8.67
C LYS A 146 6.95 1.00 7.96
N LEU A 147 5.63 0.87 8.12
CA LEU A 147 4.83 -0.16 7.47
C LEU A 147 4.44 0.19 6.04
N SER A 148 4.91 1.32 5.50
CA SER A 148 4.55 1.82 4.17
C SER A 148 3.03 2.02 3.98
N ARG A 149 2.31 2.30 5.08
CA ARG A 149 0.88 2.65 5.15
C ARG A 149 0.69 4.16 5.03
N TYR A 150 1.33 4.70 4.01
CA TYR A 150 1.35 6.08 3.55
C TYR A 150 0.06 6.89 3.75
N GLU A 151 -1.09 6.39 3.30
CA GLU A 151 -2.36 7.11 3.49
C GLU A 151 -2.77 7.23 4.96
N SER A 152 -2.49 6.20 5.76
CA SER A 152 -2.76 6.21 7.19
C SER A 152 -1.78 7.12 7.93
N ALA A 153 -0.50 7.08 7.55
CA ALA A 153 0.53 7.99 8.05
C ALA A 153 0.12 9.46 7.84
N LEU A 154 -0.34 9.80 6.63
CA LEU A 154 -0.87 11.12 6.31
C LEU A 154 -2.05 11.54 7.19
N ARG A 155 -3.04 10.65 7.35
CA ARG A 155 -4.20 10.92 8.22
C ARG A 155 -3.78 11.17 9.67
N ASN A 156 -2.77 10.46 10.16
CA ASN A 156 -2.26 10.61 11.51
C ASN A 156 -1.52 11.95 11.72
N ILE A 157 -0.77 12.45 10.72
CA ILE A 157 -0.15 13.79 10.77
C ILE A 157 -1.18 14.91 10.76
N VAL A 158 -2.23 14.80 9.93
CA VAL A 158 -3.26 15.84 9.79
C VAL A 158 -4.24 15.83 10.98
N SER A 159 -4.22 14.78 11.80
CA SER A 159 -5.12 14.67 12.95
C SER A 159 -4.86 15.80 13.98
N PRO A 160 -5.92 16.36 14.62
CA PRO A 160 -5.78 17.40 15.63
C PRO A 160 -4.95 17.03 16.86
N GLY A 161 -4.47 15.79 16.97
CA GLY A 161 -3.62 15.33 18.07
C GLY A 161 -2.23 15.97 18.11
N LEU A 162 -1.85 16.77 17.11
CA LEU A 162 -0.59 17.52 17.07
C LEU A 162 -0.66 18.94 17.69
N LEU A 163 -1.67 19.24 18.51
CA LEU A 163 -1.83 20.55 19.20
C LEU A 163 -0.61 21.02 20.02
N ASN A 164 0.32 20.12 20.36
CA ASN A 164 1.53 20.45 21.13
C ASN A 164 2.78 20.68 20.27
N PHE A 165 2.69 20.55 18.95
CA PHE A 165 3.81 20.76 18.03
C PHE A 165 3.69 22.12 17.33
N THR A 166 4.85 22.69 17.03
CA THR A 166 4.88 23.92 16.25
C THR A 166 4.45 23.63 14.82
N LYS A 167 3.98 24.65 14.11
CA LYS A 167 3.68 24.55 12.68
C LYS A 167 4.93 24.10 11.90
N GLU A 168 6.13 24.46 12.36
CA GLU A 168 7.41 24.08 11.75
C GLU A 168 7.66 22.56 11.82
N ASP A 169 7.40 21.93 12.96
CA ASP A 169 7.61 20.47 13.13
C ASP A 169 6.72 19.67 12.15
N ILE A 170 5.45 20.09 12.02
CA ILE A 170 4.47 19.47 11.12
C ILE A 170 4.90 19.63 9.66
N LEU A 171 5.39 20.82 9.29
CA LEU A 171 5.90 21.09 7.95
C LEU A 171 7.13 20.23 7.63
N GLN A 172 8.05 20.08 8.57
CA GLN A 172 9.25 19.25 8.39
C GLN A 172 8.89 17.78 8.15
N LEU A 173 7.97 17.23 8.96
CA LEU A 173 7.52 15.84 8.83
C LEU A 173 6.84 15.56 7.48
N ALA A 174 5.98 16.47 7.04
CA ALA A 174 5.31 16.33 5.76
C ALA A 174 6.26 16.50 4.57
N GLN A 175 7.34 17.29 4.73
CA GLN A 175 8.41 17.40 3.75
C GLN A 175 9.25 16.11 3.66
N GLU A 176 9.65 15.53 4.79
CA GLU A 176 10.35 14.24 4.83
C GLU A 176 9.56 13.13 4.13
N LEU A 177 8.25 13.11 4.35
CA LEU A 177 7.35 12.14 3.73
C LEU A 177 7.11 12.42 2.23
N CYS A 178 7.13 13.68 1.80
CA CYS A 178 7.14 14.04 0.38
C CYS A 178 8.41 13.51 -0.32
N ASP A 179 9.57 13.72 0.29
CA ASP A 179 10.88 13.26 -0.23
C ASP A 179 10.92 11.73 -0.35
N GLU A 180 10.35 11.01 0.62
CA GLU A 180 10.26 9.55 0.57
C GLU A 180 9.40 9.05 -0.60
N PHE A 181 8.24 9.68 -0.86
CA PHE A 181 7.42 9.32 -2.02
C PHE A 181 8.10 9.60 -3.36
N GLN A 182 8.85 10.70 -3.46
CA GLN A 182 9.63 11.00 -4.64
C GLN A 182 10.71 9.93 -4.87
N ALA A 183 11.43 9.53 -3.81
CA ALA A 183 12.43 8.47 -3.88
C ALA A 183 11.83 7.11 -4.29
N LEU A 184 10.59 6.83 -3.90
CA LEU A 184 9.85 5.62 -4.28
C LEU A 184 9.27 5.67 -5.71
N GLY A 185 9.41 6.79 -6.42
CA GLY A 185 8.82 6.98 -7.75
C GLY A 185 7.30 7.08 -7.72
N LYS A 186 6.72 7.55 -6.61
CA LYS A 186 5.28 7.77 -6.42
C LYS A 186 4.95 9.27 -6.33
N PRO A 187 5.12 10.04 -7.42
CA PRO A 187 4.99 11.49 -7.39
C PRO A 187 3.56 11.96 -7.08
N GLY A 188 2.54 11.15 -7.36
CA GLY A 188 1.15 11.46 -6.98
C GLY A 188 0.91 11.42 -5.47
N ASP A 189 1.56 10.51 -4.75
CA ASP A 189 1.46 10.45 -3.28
C ASP A 189 2.29 11.55 -2.61
N ALA A 190 3.43 11.92 -3.20
CA ALA A 190 4.19 13.12 -2.81
C ALA A 190 3.33 14.40 -2.94
N ALA A 191 2.58 14.53 -4.04
CA ALA A 191 1.71 15.67 -4.27
C ALA A 191 0.55 15.76 -3.26
N LYS A 192 0.01 14.62 -2.80
CA LYS A 192 -1.00 14.58 -1.73
C LYS A 192 -0.51 15.16 -0.42
N THR A 193 0.78 15.00 -0.11
CA THR A 193 1.34 15.42 1.18
C THR A 193 1.68 16.89 1.15
N GLU A 194 2.22 17.35 0.02
CA GLU A 194 2.56 18.74 -0.21
C GLU A 194 1.30 19.61 -0.31
N HIS A 195 0.21 19.10 -0.88
CA HIS A 195 -1.11 19.74 -0.86
C HIS A 195 -1.60 20.07 0.56
N CYS A 196 -1.35 19.19 1.54
CA CYS A 196 -1.75 19.42 2.92
C CYS A 196 -0.98 20.59 3.58
N LEU A 197 0.14 21.02 2.99
CA LEU A 197 0.98 22.11 3.50
C LEU A 197 0.79 23.42 2.72
N ASP A 198 0.76 23.30 1.40
CA ASP A 198 0.69 24.40 0.45
C ASP A 198 -0.01 23.94 -0.83
N VAL A 199 -1.14 24.59 -1.14
CA VAL A 199 -1.97 24.24 -2.29
C VAL A 199 -1.24 24.49 -3.62
N ASP A 200 -0.42 25.55 -3.69
CA ASP A 200 0.31 25.94 -4.90
C ASP A 200 1.39 24.89 -5.21
N ARG A 201 2.16 24.52 -4.18
CA ARG A 201 3.18 23.48 -4.29
C ARG A 201 2.58 22.11 -4.59
N GLY A 202 1.49 21.74 -3.90
CA GLY A 202 0.79 20.48 -4.13
C GLY A 202 0.28 20.34 -5.56
N VAL A 203 -0.36 21.39 -6.11
CA VAL A 203 -0.80 21.40 -7.52
C VAL A 203 0.39 21.28 -8.48
N GLY A 204 1.49 22.00 -8.21
CA GLY A 204 2.72 21.86 -8.98
C GLY A 204 3.25 20.42 -9.01
N CYS A 205 3.22 19.72 -7.87
CA CYS A 205 3.65 18.33 -7.80
C CYS A 205 2.72 17.37 -8.54
N TYR A 206 1.40 17.57 -8.49
CA TYR A 206 0.47 16.79 -9.31
C TYR A 206 0.69 17.01 -10.81
N ILE A 207 1.00 18.24 -11.24
CA ILE A 207 1.37 18.53 -12.63
C ILE A 207 2.63 17.76 -13.02
N MET A 208 3.69 17.78 -12.20
CA MET A 208 4.91 17.01 -12.46
C MET A 208 4.66 15.50 -12.50
N ALA A 209 3.74 15.01 -11.67
CA ALA A 209 3.28 13.63 -11.65
C ALA A 209 2.40 13.25 -12.86
N ARG A 210 1.95 14.22 -13.66
CA ARG A 210 0.95 14.07 -14.74
C ARG A 210 -0.43 13.61 -14.24
N GLU A 211 -0.74 13.89 -12.98
CA GLU A 211 -2.02 13.61 -12.33
C GLU A 211 -2.97 14.80 -12.51
N TRP A 212 -3.34 15.09 -13.76
CA TRP A 212 -4.07 16.30 -14.14
C TRP A 212 -5.43 16.44 -13.48
N GLU A 213 -6.15 15.34 -13.31
CA GLU A 213 -7.48 15.32 -12.69
C GLU A 213 -7.39 15.71 -11.21
N GLU A 214 -6.42 15.16 -10.48
CA GLU A 214 -6.20 15.51 -9.08
C GLU A 214 -5.70 16.95 -8.91
N ALA A 215 -4.81 17.42 -9.80
CA ALA A 215 -4.37 18.82 -9.82
C ALA A 215 -5.56 19.78 -9.97
N LEU A 216 -6.47 19.51 -10.92
CA LEU A 216 -7.69 20.29 -11.13
C LEU A 216 -8.65 20.18 -9.96
N ARG A 217 -8.88 18.97 -9.43
CA ARG A 217 -9.76 18.73 -8.29
C ARG A 217 -9.33 19.57 -7.09
N VAL A 218 -8.02 19.60 -6.81
CA VAL A 218 -7.42 20.40 -5.74
C VAL A 218 -7.60 21.89 -6.00
N ALA A 219 -7.27 22.38 -7.20
CA ALA A 219 -7.40 23.79 -7.55
C ALA A 219 -8.85 24.30 -7.40
N TYR A 220 -9.84 23.51 -7.86
CA TYR A 220 -11.26 23.83 -7.69
C TYR A 220 -11.73 23.74 -6.24
N MET A 221 -11.28 22.72 -5.48
CA MET A 221 -11.64 22.56 -4.07
C MET A 221 -11.23 23.79 -3.23
N HIS A 222 -10.11 24.42 -3.57
CA HIS A 222 -9.61 25.62 -2.90
C HIS A 222 -10.07 26.93 -3.56
N SER A 223 -10.93 26.87 -4.58
CA SER A 223 -11.42 28.04 -5.34
C SER A 223 -10.29 28.91 -5.93
N ARG A 224 -9.15 28.30 -6.28
CA ARG A 224 -7.97 28.95 -6.85
C ARG A 224 -8.00 28.85 -8.39
N GLN A 225 -8.64 29.82 -9.03
CA GLN A 225 -8.80 29.82 -10.49
C GLN A 225 -7.45 30.01 -11.23
N ASP A 226 -6.52 30.72 -10.63
CA ASP A 226 -5.15 30.90 -11.11
C ASP A 226 -4.41 29.56 -11.25
N LEU A 227 -4.60 28.64 -10.30
CA LEU A 227 -4.05 27.29 -10.37
C LEU A 227 -4.75 26.43 -11.41
N VAL A 228 -6.06 26.60 -11.60
CA VAL A 228 -6.79 25.91 -12.68
C VAL A 228 -6.20 26.27 -14.04
N ASP A 229 -5.90 27.54 -14.27
CA ASP A 229 -5.30 27.99 -15.53
C ASP A 229 -3.85 27.52 -15.66
N THR A 230 -3.09 27.51 -14.57
CA THR A 230 -1.74 26.90 -14.51
C THR A 230 -1.74 25.42 -14.92
N VAL A 231 -2.70 24.63 -14.42
CA VAL A 231 -2.83 23.20 -14.78
C VAL A 231 -3.19 23.04 -16.26
N LYS A 232 -4.10 23.86 -16.78
CA LYS A 232 -4.46 23.83 -18.20
C LYS A 232 -3.26 24.15 -19.09
N ASP A 233 -2.51 25.19 -18.77
CA ASP A 233 -1.35 25.61 -19.54
C ASP A 233 -0.29 24.51 -19.57
N ALA A 234 0.03 23.92 -18.41
CA ALA A 234 0.95 22.80 -18.32
C ALA A 234 0.50 21.56 -19.10
N ALA A 235 -0.81 21.24 -19.07
CA ALA A 235 -1.37 20.12 -19.83
C ALA A 235 -1.31 20.37 -21.34
N LEU A 236 -1.55 21.61 -21.79
CA LEU A 236 -1.46 22.01 -23.19
C LEU A 236 -0.02 21.96 -23.70
N GLU A 237 0.93 22.47 -22.94
CA GLU A 237 2.35 22.37 -23.26
C GLU A 237 2.81 20.91 -23.38
N PHE A 238 2.39 20.05 -22.45
CA PHE A 238 2.71 18.63 -22.49
C PHE A 238 2.07 17.92 -23.70
N ALA A 239 0.82 18.23 -24.03
CA ALA A 239 0.16 17.70 -25.22
C ALA A 239 0.87 18.14 -26.52
N ALA A 240 1.29 19.40 -26.61
CA ALA A 240 2.04 19.91 -27.75
C ALA A 240 3.39 19.20 -27.90
N LEU A 241 4.08 18.94 -26.79
CA LEU A 241 5.32 18.16 -26.77
C LEU A 241 5.11 16.75 -27.30
N LEU A 242 4.10 16.03 -26.80
CA LEU A 242 3.77 14.67 -27.27
C LEU A 242 3.44 14.66 -28.77
N ILE A 243 2.63 15.61 -29.24
CA ILE A 243 2.28 15.70 -30.67
C ILE A 243 3.54 15.88 -31.52
N SER A 244 4.46 16.74 -31.10
CA SER A 244 5.73 16.96 -31.79
C SER A 244 6.58 15.68 -31.83
N GLU A 245 6.68 14.95 -30.71
CA GLU A 245 7.41 13.68 -30.64
C GLU A 245 6.81 12.62 -31.57
N TYR A 246 5.47 12.50 -31.61
CA TYR A 246 4.79 11.56 -32.51
C TYR A 246 4.99 11.92 -33.98
N GLN A 247 4.95 13.22 -34.33
CA GLN A 247 5.21 13.68 -35.68
C GLN A 247 6.65 13.35 -36.12
N GLU A 248 7.63 13.57 -35.24
CA GLU A 248 9.02 13.20 -35.52
C GLU A 248 9.17 11.67 -35.68
N GLY A 249 8.50 10.90 -34.82
CA GLY A 249 8.43 9.44 -34.89
C GLY A 249 7.87 8.94 -36.23
N LEU A 250 6.76 9.52 -36.68
CA LEU A 250 6.14 9.21 -37.98
C LEU A 250 7.10 9.46 -39.14
N LEU A 251 7.82 10.59 -39.13
CA LEU A 251 8.83 10.90 -40.15
C LEU A 251 9.98 9.90 -40.13
N LYS A 252 10.45 9.48 -38.95
CA LYS A 252 11.50 8.46 -38.81
C LYS A 252 11.04 7.11 -39.38
N VAL A 253 9.85 6.64 -39.02
CA VAL A 253 9.26 5.39 -39.53
C VAL A 253 9.09 5.46 -41.06
N GLY A 254 8.59 6.58 -41.60
CA GLY A 254 8.46 6.78 -43.03
C GLY A 254 9.80 6.66 -43.78
N LYS A 255 10.87 7.27 -43.25
CA LYS A 255 12.23 7.15 -43.79
C LYS A 255 12.74 5.71 -43.77
N TYR A 256 12.50 4.97 -42.68
CA TYR A 256 12.88 3.56 -42.58
C TYR A 256 12.11 2.68 -43.57
N LEU A 257 10.81 2.91 -43.73
CA LEU A 257 9.99 2.18 -44.70
C LEU A 257 10.47 2.42 -46.13
N ALA A 258 10.73 3.67 -46.51
CA ALA A 258 11.25 4.01 -47.84
C ALA A 258 12.59 3.32 -48.12
N ARG A 259 13.51 3.34 -47.14
CA ARG A 259 14.80 2.63 -47.23
C ARG A 259 14.61 1.12 -47.37
N TYR A 260 13.72 0.52 -46.58
CA TYR A 260 13.40 -0.91 -46.66
C TYR A 260 12.87 -1.29 -48.05
N VAL A 261 11.91 -0.53 -48.59
CA VAL A 261 11.35 -0.76 -49.93
C VAL A 261 12.42 -0.66 -51.00
N ALA A 262 13.31 0.33 -50.93
CA ALA A 262 14.43 0.49 -51.87
C ALA A 262 15.39 -0.70 -51.83
N VAL A 263 15.77 -1.16 -50.64
CA VAL A 263 16.64 -2.34 -50.45
C VAL A 263 15.96 -3.60 -50.99
N ARG A 264 14.66 -3.80 -50.73
CA ARG A 264 13.89 -4.95 -51.22
C ARG A 264 13.80 -4.95 -52.75
N LYS A 265 13.49 -3.82 -53.38
CA LYS A 265 13.49 -3.68 -54.84
C LYS A 265 14.86 -4.01 -55.45
N ARG A 266 15.95 -3.51 -54.85
CA ARG A 266 17.32 -3.80 -55.32
C ARG A 266 17.66 -5.29 -55.21
N ARG A 267 17.28 -5.95 -54.10
CA ARG A 267 17.46 -7.40 -53.93
C ARG A 267 16.71 -8.21 -54.99
N LEU A 268 15.43 -7.89 -55.25
CA LEU A 268 14.64 -8.57 -56.28
C LEU A 268 15.24 -8.38 -57.69
N SER A 269 15.67 -7.17 -58.02
CA SER A 269 16.34 -6.89 -59.30
C SER A 269 17.65 -7.66 -59.47
N LEU A 270 18.45 -7.76 -58.41
CA LEU A 270 19.69 -8.54 -58.43
C LEU A 270 19.40 -10.04 -58.60
N ALA A 271 18.41 -10.58 -57.89
CA ALA A 271 18.00 -11.98 -58.02
C ALA A 271 17.53 -12.32 -59.46
N ALA A 272 16.69 -11.46 -60.06
CA ALA A 272 16.24 -11.64 -61.44
C ALA A 272 17.39 -11.62 -62.45
N LYS A 273 18.38 -10.71 -62.27
CA LYS A 273 19.57 -10.65 -63.13
C LYS A 273 20.49 -11.87 -63.02
N LEU A 274 20.52 -12.52 -61.87
CA LEU A 274 21.28 -13.76 -61.68
C LEU A 274 20.58 -14.92 -62.38
N GLN A 275 19.26 -15.05 -62.23
CA GLN A 275 18.46 -16.08 -62.89
C GLN A 275 18.43 -15.96 -64.43
N SER A 276 18.59 -14.76 -64.99
CA SER A 276 18.64 -14.57 -66.45
C SER A 276 20.01 -14.84 -67.08
N LYS A 277 21.03 -15.14 -66.26
CA LYS A 277 22.41 -15.41 -66.71
C LYS A 277 22.79 -16.90 -66.63
N GLU A 278 21.90 -17.72 -66.07
CA GLU A 278 21.93 -19.19 -66.14
C GLU A 278 21.08 -19.66 -67.32
#